data_AF-A0A1A6A3S7-F1
#
_entry.id   AF-A0A1A6A3S7-F1
#
_cell.length_a   1.000
_cell.length_b   1.000
_cell.length_c   1.000
_cell.angle_alpha   90.00
_cell.angle_beta   90.00
_cell.angle_gamma   90.00
#
_symmetry.space_group_name_H-M   'P 1'
#
loop_
_entity.id
_entity.type
_entity.pdbx_description
1 polymer ?
#
loop_
_entity_poly.entity_id
_entity_poly.type
_entity_poly.pdbx_seq_one_letter_code
_entity_poly.pdbx_strand_id
1 'polypeptide(L)'
;MTCISARVDQLPFQHGSDSKDTGLRSAYDAVIDHPLYPPRINYAKLDAENSRSSHIDGLPNGMITQAIHVSEDRDDRVDLMFFSDGYTIDEFDKFVSDVQYLKDDIISPNGSMGHVVDLLNIWATFIPSNQSGIGTHGRPLAGSPLGLYRPGSELRAVYVKHPKIARKVCKWFREGHADEAGCDQAILLGNDPLYGGLGGEFTIITASKLNGPQVLRHELGHSLISVGEEYDGGFVYSGVNAEKVEHLDNLKWRRYLSDPDDVRIEDARMAVQAYPWHDLDNGKYMATFTSANDPRNTTHTYSTALLRTSLSSIPDPSHIIYSLNDEPLDLSAYFPEDLKGSLDRRWLDISLLSGLKQGENRIEVHLRDIGKRARAGQGGKMITSLEIIEYGDQGRFNHTLGHIGAYPTFSMKGRMTLRPTNEQCLMRNVTHPRFCPVCVDALRESLQSKIARKKTKDNVDAIVL
;
A
#
# COMPACT_ATOMS: atom_id res chain seq x y z
N MET A 1 25.49 12.65 -6.35
CA MET A 1 24.25 11.94 -5.96
C MET A 1 24.53 11.19 -4.66
N THR A 2 24.19 11.80 -3.54
CA THR A 2 24.71 11.41 -2.22
C THR A 2 23.94 10.21 -1.67
N CYS A 3 24.61 9.06 -1.65
CA CYS A 3 24.27 7.90 -0.83
C CYS A 3 24.28 8.28 0.65
N ILE A 4 23.26 7.87 1.41
CA ILE A 4 23.43 7.58 2.84
C ILE A 4 22.80 6.21 3.10
N SER A 5 23.68 5.21 3.18
CA SER A 5 23.39 3.90 3.72
C SER A 5 23.35 4.00 5.25
N ALA A 6 22.19 3.76 5.86
CA ALA A 6 22.16 3.33 7.25
C ALA A 6 22.48 1.83 7.29
N ARG A 7 23.59 1.48 7.95
CA ARG A 7 23.90 0.12 8.39
C ARG A 7 22.91 -0.26 9.50
N VAL A 8 22.36 -1.46 9.40
CA VAL A 8 21.70 -2.12 10.54
C VAL A 8 22.77 -3.02 11.13
N ASP A 9 23.64 -2.44 11.96
CA ASP A 9 24.48 -3.23 12.85
C ASP A 9 23.67 -3.48 14.13
N GLN A 10 23.63 -4.75 14.50
CA GLN A 10 22.99 -5.29 15.70
C GLN A 10 23.36 -4.46 16.94
N LEU A 11 22.37 -4.08 17.74
CA LEU A 11 22.60 -3.71 19.14
C LEU A 11 21.64 -4.47 20.06
N PRO A 12 22.15 -5.00 21.19
CA PRO A 12 21.41 -5.83 22.11
C PRO A 12 20.58 -4.97 23.08
N PHE A 13 19.49 -5.56 23.58
CA PHE A 13 18.70 -5.03 24.68
C PHE A 13 19.56 -4.87 25.94
N GLN A 14 19.68 -3.65 26.45
CA GLN A 14 19.96 -3.39 27.87
C GLN A 14 19.14 -2.19 28.37
N HIS A 15 18.50 -2.39 29.52
CA HIS A 15 17.84 -1.38 30.33
C HIS A 15 18.84 -0.35 30.88
N GLY A 16 18.49 0.92 30.85
CA GLY A 16 19.24 1.99 31.53
C GLY A 16 18.44 3.30 31.55
N SER A 17 18.27 3.84 32.76
CA SER A 17 17.46 4.99 33.17
C SER A 17 18.08 6.36 32.86
N ASP A 18 17.20 7.37 32.86
CA ASP A 18 17.41 8.81 33.06
C ASP A 18 18.25 9.62 32.06
N SER A 19 17.58 10.52 31.33
CA SER A 19 17.95 11.95 31.36
C SER A 19 16.79 12.84 30.90
N LYS A 20 16.71 14.01 31.53
CA LYS A 20 15.73 15.08 31.34
C LYS A 20 15.91 15.72 29.97
N ASP A 21 14.80 15.86 29.23
CA ASP A 21 14.69 16.86 28.17
C ASP A 21 13.38 17.62 28.34
N THR A 22 13.50 18.91 28.64
CA THR A 22 12.42 19.88 28.78
C THR A 22 12.32 20.66 27.48
N GLY A 23 11.41 20.23 26.59
CA GLY A 23 11.00 20.92 25.38
C GLY A 23 9.60 20.44 25.00
N LEU A 24 8.70 21.35 24.64
CA LEU A 24 7.25 21.17 24.50
C LEU A 24 6.86 19.80 23.90
N ARG A 25 6.29 18.92 24.74
CA ARG A 25 5.56 17.72 24.29
C ARG A 25 4.18 18.15 23.79
N SER A 26 3.89 17.85 22.54
CA SER A 26 2.53 17.94 21.97
C SER A 26 1.59 17.06 22.80
N ALA A 27 0.46 17.59 23.26
CA ALA A 27 -0.49 16.89 24.13
C ALA A 27 -1.33 15.81 23.43
N TYR A 28 -0.88 15.31 22.26
CA TYR A 28 -1.63 14.41 21.38
C TYR A 28 -0.69 13.37 20.76
N ASP A 29 0.09 12.67 21.60
CA ASP A 29 0.88 11.54 21.12
C ASP A 29 -0.06 10.39 20.74
N ALA A 30 0.00 9.94 19.49
CA ALA A 30 -0.78 8.81 19.00
C ALA A 30 -0.49 7.55 19.85
N VAL A 31 -1.53 6.80 20.21
CA VAL A 31 -1.38 5.54 20.94
C VAL A 31 -0.79 4.47 20.01
N ILE A 32 0.51 4.19 20.15
CA ILE A 32 1.22 3.14 19.42
C ILE A 32 1.35 1.93 20.33
N ASP A 33 0.49 0.92 20.19
CA ASP A 33 0.63 -0.34 20.92
C ASP A 33 0.87 -1.53 19.95
N HIS A 34 1.79 -2.41 20.34
CA HIS A 34 2.20 -3.69 19.72
C HIS A 34 3.23 -3.65 18.54
N PRO A 35 4.08 -4.71 18.33
CA PRO A 35 5.22 -4.68 17.43
C PRO A 35 4.83 -4.95 15.97
N LEU A 36 5.59 -4.34 15.10
CA LEU A 36 4.99 -3.47 14.12
C LEU A 36 5.89 -3.58 12.87
N TYR A 37 5.23 -3.80 11.72
CA TYR A 37 5.69 -3.52 10.35
C TYR A 37 6.33 -4.64 9.53
N PRO A 38 5.85 -4.84 8.27
CA PRO A 38 6.69 -5.38 7.23
C PRO A 38 7.75 -4.32 6.87
N PRO A 39 9.04 -4.59 7.03
CA PRO A 39 10.08 -3.66 6.57
C PRO A 39 9.97 -3.46 5.06
N ARG A 40 10.22 -2.23 4.57
CA ARG A 40 10.61 -2.04 3.16
C ARG A 40 11.94 -2.76 2.98
N ILE A 41 11.89 -3.99 2.47
CA ILE A 41 13.09 -4.81 2.29
C ILE A 41 13.84 -4.27 1.08
N ASN A 42 15.02 -3.69 1.33
CA ASN A 42 15.98 -3.46 0.26
C ASN A 42 16.62 -4.81 -0.09
N TYR A 43 16.00 -5.54 -1.00
CA TYR A 43 16.48 -6.85 -1.40
C TYR A 43 17.90 -6.79 -1.99
N ALA A 44 18.35 -5.67 -2.55
CA ALA A 44 19.70 -5.54 -3.10
C ALA A 44 20.79 -5.59 -2.02
N LYS A 45 20.48 -5.13 -0.79
CA LYS A 45 21.39 -5.27 0.37
C LYS A 45 21.52 -6.72 0.83
N LEU A 46 20.44 -7.52 0.72
CA LEU A 46 20.46 -8.94 1.08
C LEU A 46 21.35 -9.78 0.14
N ASP A 47 21.69 -9.27 -1.04
CA ASP A 47 22.48 -10.00 -2.03
C ASP A 47 23.99 -9.79 -1.92
N ALA A 48 24.42 -8.66 -1.33
CA ALA A 48 25.84 -8.28 -1.24
C ALA A 48 26.68 -9.30 -0.46
N GLU A 49 26.05 -10.13 0.38
CA GLU A 49 26.70 -11.17 1.18
C GLU A 49 26.97 -12.49 0.43
N ASN A 50 26.46 -12.67 -0.80
CA ASN A 50 26.55 -13.95 -1.53
C ASN A 50 26.83 -13.78 -3.04
N SER A 51 27.94 -13.13 -3.38
CA SER A 51 28.35 -12.88 -4.77
C SER A 51 29.51 -13.79 -5.25
N ARG A 52 29.19 -15.02 -5.65
CA ARG A 52 29.99 -15.77 -6.64
C ARG A 52 29.10 -16.71 -7.46
N SER A 53 28.67 -16.26 -8.63
CA SER A 53 28.60 -17.08 -9.86
C SER A 53 27.92 -16.27 -10.97
N SER A 54 28.68 -15.99 -12.02
CA SER A 54 28.23 -15.38 -13.27
C SER A 54 28.34 -16.41 -14.39
N HIS A 55 27.39 -17.33 -14.48
CA HIS A 55 27.17 -18.17 -15.67
C HIS A 55 25.69 -18.48 -15.85
N ILE A 56 25.32 -18.82 -17.09
CA ILE A 56 23.97 -18.93 -17.66
C ILE A 56 23.21 -20.19 -17.14
N ASP A 57 23.51 -20.66 -15.93
CA ASP A 57 22.74 -21.71 -15.23
C ASP A 57 21.71 -21.10 -14.28
N GLY A 58 20.45 -21.53 -14.35
CA GLY A 58 19.42 -21.22 -13.36
C GLY A 58 18.42 -20.12 -13.73
N LEU A 59 17.93 -20.09 -14.97
CA LEU A 59 16.58 -19.57 -15.22
C LEU A 59 15.56 -20.68 -14.88
N PRO A 60 14.32 -20.34 -14.47
CA PRO A 60 13.29 -21.34 -14.30
C PRO A 60 13.00 -22.08 -15.61
N ASN A 61 12.83 -23.40 -15.55
CA ASN A 61 12.43 -24.20 -16.70
C ASN A 61 10.93 -24.06 -16.96
N GLY A 62 10.51 -24.23 -18.21
CA GLY A 62 9.08 -24.25 -18.59
C GLY A 62 8.40 -22.88 -18.52
N MET A 63 9.16 -21.78 -18.64
CA MET A 63 8.56 -20.45 -18.73
C MET A 63 7.76 -20.30 -20.02
N ILE A 64 6.58 -19.70 -19.91
CA ILE A 64 5.71 -19.38 -21.05
C ILE A 64 5.37 -17.90 -20.96
N THR A 65 5.65 -17.13 -22.01
CA THR A 65 5.39 -15.69 -22.04
C THR A 65 4.22 -15.37 -22.96
N GLN A 66 3.34 -14.48 -22.51
CA GLN A 66 2.24 -13.94 -23.28
C GLN A 66 2.30 -12.41 -23.35
N ALA A 67 2.02 -11.88 -24.55
CA ALA A 67 1.68 -10.49 -24.74
C ALA A 67 0.28 -10.22 -24.16
N ILE A 68 0.15 -9.25 -23.26
CA ILE A 68 -1.14 -8.88 -22.65
C ILE A 68 -1.64 -7.55 -23.21
N HIS A 69 -0.74 -6.57 -23.34
CA HIS A 69 -0.97 -5.30 -24.00
C HIS A 69 0.37 -4.79 -24.55
N VAL A 70 0.50 -4.68 -25.87
CA VAL A 70 1.72 -4.18 -26.51
C VAL A 70 1.32 -2.99 -27.37
N SER A 71 1.89 -1.82 -27.06
CA SER A 71 1.57 -0.57 -27.75
C SER A 71 2.67 -0.13 -28.73
N GLU A 72 3.90 -0.60 -28.55
CA GLU A 72 5.07 -0.41 -29.43
C GLU A 72 6.21 -1.35 -29.00
N ASP A 73 7.36 -1.27 -29.67
CA ASP A 73 8.61 -1.92 -29.26
C ASP A 73 8.97 -1.66 -27.77
N ARG A 74 9.60 -2.66 -27.16
CA ARG A 74 10.03 -2.60 -25.75
C ARG A 74 10.86 -1.34 -25.47
N ASP A 75 11.77 -0.92 -26.35
CA ASP A 75 12.67 0.20 -26.09
C ASP A 75 11.98 1.58 -26.18
N ASP A 76 10.77 1.60 -26.72
CA ASP A 76 9.89 2.77 -26.84
C ASP A 76 8.82 2.86 -25.74
N ARG A 77 8.73 1.88 -24.84
CA ARG A 77 7.72 1.80 -23.77
C ARG A 77 8.35 1.44 -22.43
N VAL A 78 7.57 1.57 -21.36
CA VAL A 78 7.89 0.96 -20.07
C VAL A 78 7.23 -0.42 -20.01
N ASP A 79 8.04 -1.47 -19.87
CA ASP A 79 7.55 -2.85 -19.83
C ASP A 79 7.22 -3.29 -18.40
N LEU A 80 5.93 -3.49 -18.13
CA LEU A 80 5.42 -4.12 -16.90
C LEU A 80 5.31 -5.63 -17.13
N MET A 81 6.04 -6.42 -16.34
CA MET A 81 6.10 -7.88 -16.50
C MET A 81 5.55 -8.59 -15.26
N PHE A 82 4.44 -9.33 -15.44
CA PHE A 82 3.90 -10.22 -14.43
C PHE A 82 4.67 -11.55 -14.41
N PHE A 83 5.19 -11.94 -13.26
CA PHE A 83 5.76 -13.27 -13.01
C PHE A 83 4.86 -14.05 -12.07
N SER A 84 4.46 -15.25 -12.45
CA SER A 84 3.60 -16.11 -11.62
C SER A 84 4.39 -16.78 -10.48
N ASP A 85 3.77 -16.92 -9.32
CA ASP A 85 4.22 -17.82 -8.25
C ASP A 85 3.01 -18.51 -7.60
N GLY A 86 3.13 -19.80 -7.32
CA GLY A 86 2.05 -20.60 -6.75
C GLY A 86 1.00 -21.07 -7.76
N TYR A 87 1.23 -20.93 -9.06
CA TYR A 87 0.38 -21.49 -10.11
C TYR A 87 1.00 -22.79 -10.65
N THR A 88 0.29 -23.90 -10.60
CA THR A 88 0.73 -25.17 -11.19
C THR A 88 0.60 -25.13 -12.72
N ILE A 89 1.16 -26.14 -13.41
CA ILE A 89 1.08 -26.25 -14.87
C ILE A 89 -0.37 -26.27 -15.39
N ASP A 90 -1.28 -26.87 -14.62
CA ASP A 90 -2.72 -26.95 -14.95
C ASP A 90 -3.46 -25.62 -14.65
N GLU A 91 -2.80 -24.66 -13.99
CA GLU A 91 -3.34 -23.34 -13.65
C GLU A 91 -2.81 -22.23 -14.58
N PHE A 92 -2.22 -22.58 -15.72
CA PHE A 92 -1.75 -21.61 -16.71
C PHE A 92 -2.85 -20.64 -17.16
N ASP A 93 -4.01 -21.16 -17.57
CA ASP A 93 -5.15 -20.34 -18.01
C ASP A 93 -5.70 -19.47 -16.86
N LYS A 94 -5.63 -19.98 -15.63
CA LYS A 94 -6.00 -19.21 -14.43
C LYS A 94 -5.06 -18.02 -14.23
N PHE A 95 -3.74 -18.22 -14.34
CA PHE A 95 -2.76 -17.14 -14.27
C PHE A 95 -3.02 -16.06 -15.32
N VAL A 96 -3.21 -16.47 -16.58
CA VAL A 96 -3.51 -15.53 -17.67
C VAL A 96 -4.80 -14.75 -17.39
N SER A 97 -5.86 -15.42 -16.93
CA SER A 97 -7.13 -14.77 -16.55
C SER A 97 -6.96 -13.77 -15.39
N ASP A 98 -6.16 -14.12 -14.38
CA ASP A 98 -5.84 -13.22 -13.27
C ASP A 98 -5.07 -11.98 -13.76
N VAL A 99 -4.10 -12.14 -14.66
CA VAL A 99 -3.39 -11.00 -15.26
C VAL A 99 -4.30 -10.15 -16.14
N GLN A 100 -5.17 -10.75 -16.95
CA GLN A 100 -6.13 -10.00 -17.78
C GLN A 100 -7.06 -9.15 -16.92
N TYR A 101 -7.60 -9.71 -15.84
CA TYR A 101 -8.42 -8.98 -14.88
C TYR A 101 -7.69 -7.79 -14.25
N LEU A 102 -6.44 -7.99 -13.82
CA LEU A 102 -5.61 -6.94 -13.23
C LEU A 102 -5.23 -5.85 -14.24
N LYS A 103 -4.92 -6.24 -15.47
CA LYS A 103 -4.64 -5.32 -16.58
C LYS A 103 -5.87 -4.46 -16.87
N ASP A 104 -7.04 -5.07 -17.01
CA ASP A 104 -8.28 -4.36 -17.34
C ASP A 104 -8.63 -3.30 -16.27
N ASP A 105 -8.40 -3.58 -14.99
CA ASP A 105 -8.57 -2.58 -13.93
C ASP A 105 -7.66 -1.36 -14.14
N ILE A 106 -6.35 -1.57 -14.33
CA ILE A 106 -5.40 -0.47 -14.32
C ILE A 106 -5.39 0.34 -15.61
N ILE A 107 -5.55 -0.27 -16.80
CA ILE A 107 -5.44 0.43 -18.09
C ILE A 107 -6.77 0.78 -18.76
N SER A 108 -7.92 0.42 -18.17
CA SER A 108 -9.22 0.86 -18.70
C SER A 108 -9.28 2.40 -18.79
N PRO A 109 -10.17 2.99 -19.62
CA PRO A 109 -10.26 4.44 -19.75
C PRO A 109 -10.46 5.21 -18.43
N ASN A 110 -11.09 4.57 -17.44
CA ASN A 110 -11.31 5.12 -16.10
C ASN A 110 -10.34 4.56 -15.04
N GLY A 111 -9.43 3.67 -15.45
CA GLY A 111 -8.43 3.04 -14.60
C GLY A 111 -7.32 4.01 -14.19
N SER A 112 -6.57 3.64 -13.15
CA SER A 112 -5.50 4.47 -12.57
C SER A 112 -4.37 4.83 -13.54
N MET A 113 -4.20 4.07 -14.63
CA MET A 113 -3.14 4.25 -15.63
C MET A 113 -3.69 4.36 -17.06
N GLY A 114 -5.01 4.46 -17.24
CA GLY A 114 -5.62 4.59 -18.57
C GLY A 114 -5.10 5.82 -19.34
N HIS A 115 -4.73 6.89 -18.63
CA HIS A 115 -4.17 8.12 -19.21
C HIS A 115 -2.70 8.02 -19.63
N VAL A 116 -2.02 6.89 -19.39
CA VAL A 116 -0.64 6.63 -19.82
C VAL A 116 -0.48 5.28 -20.52
N VAL A 117 -1.58 4.67 -20.96
CA VAL A 117 -1.57 3.37 -21.64
C VAL A 117 -0.69 3.39 -22.91
N ASP A 118 -0.60 4.56 -23.57
CA ASP A 118 0.27 4.81 -24.72
C ASP A 118 1.77 4.71 -24.41
N LEU A 119 2.17 4.65 -23.14
CA LEU A 119 3.56 4.57 -22.68
C LEU A 119 3.92 3.21 -22.07
N LEU A 120 3.00 2.25 -22.09
CA LEU A 120 3.14 0.97 -21.40
C LEU A 120 3.11 -0.20 -22.39
N ASN A 121 3.91 -1.21 -22.06
CA ASN A 121 3.71 -2.58 -22.48
C ASN A 121 3.42 -3.43 -21.24
N ILE A 122 2.55 -4.43 -21.36
CA ILE A 122 2.21 -5.38 -20.31
C ILE A 122 2.41 -6.79 -20.86
N TRP A 123 3.21 -7.54 -20.13
CA TRP A 123 3.58 -8.91 -20.44
C TRP A 123 3.29 -9.81 -19.24
N ALA A 124 3.08 -11.10 -19.52
CA ALA A 124 2.91 -12.12 -18.50
C ALA A 124 3.84 -13.30 -18.79
N THR A 125 4.76 -13.59 -17.88
CA THR A 125 5.60 -14.79 -17.92
C THR A 125 5.16 -15.74 -16.82
N PHE A 126 4.54 -16.83 -17.25
CA PHE A 126 4.21 -17.97 -16.41
C PHE A 126 5.49 -18.73 -16.06
N ILE A 127 5.66 -19.00 -14.76
CA ILE A 127 6.70 -19.83 -14.18
C ILE A 127 6.00 -20.92 -13.35
N PRO A 128 6.03 -22.19 -13.78
CA PRO A 128 5.27 -23.26 -13.13
C PRO A 128 5.75 -23.49 -11.69
N SER A 129 4.80 -23.65 -10.78
CA SER A 129 5.02 -24.04 -9.39
C SER A 129 4.61 -25.49 -9.18
N ASN A 130 5.26 -26.19 -8.25
CA ASN A 130 4.89 -27.57 -7.93
C ASN A 130 3.55 -27.68 -7.17
N GLN A 131 3.14 -26.61 -6.51
CA GLN A 131 1.95 -26.56 -5.67
C GLN A 131 1.15 -25.28 -5.95
N SER A 132 -0.17 -25.41 -5.86
CA SER A 132 -1.08 -24.27 -5.94
C SER A 132 -1.07 -23.51 -4.61
N GLY A 133 -1.03 -22.18 -4.65
CA GLY A 133 -1.03 -21.32 -3.46
C GLY A 133 0.31 -20.64 -3.17
N ILE A 134 0.31 -19.77 -2.16
CA ILE A 134 1.52 -19.19 -1.58
C ILE A 134 1.81 -19.77 -0.19
N GLY A 135 3.04 -19.57 0.29
CA GLY A 135 3.44 -20.01 1.62
C GLY A 135 2.84 -19.19 2.77
N THR A 136 2.95 -19.71 3.99
CA THR A 136 2.49 -19.04 5.22
C THR A 136 3.47 -19.26 6.36
N HIS A 137 3.31 -18.54 7.47
CA HIS A 137 4.13 -18.71 8.67
C HIS A 137 5.64 -18.64 8.40
N GLY A 138 6.04 -17.71 7.52
CA GLY A 138 7.43 -17.45 7.19
C GLY A 138 8.07 -18.44 6.21
N ARG A 139 7.29 -19.38 5.65
CA ARG A 139 7.80 -20.44 4.78
C ARG A 139 7.10 -20.45 3.43
N PRO A 140 7.82 -20.35 2.30
CA PRO A 140 7.23 -20.60 0.97
C PRO A 140 6.83 -22.08 0.82
N LEU A 141 5.93 -22.36 -0.13
CA LEU A 141 5.66 -23.74 -0.52
C LEU A 141 6.88 -24.34 -1.24
N ALA A 142 7.09 -25.64 -1.05
CA ALA A 142 8.19 -26.34 -1.72
C ALA A 142 7.95 -26.37 -3.24
N GLY A 143 8.95 -25.94 -4.01
CA GLY A 143 8.87 -25.87 -5.46
C GLY A 143 8.12 -24.64 -6.00
N SER A 144 7.91 -23.61 -5.18
CA SER A 144 7.51 -22.27 -5.66
C SER A 144 8.72 -21.55 -6.27
N PRO A 145 8.64 -21.07 -7.52
CA PRO A 145 9.79 -20.51 -8.25
C PRO A 145 10.34 -19.22 -7.62
N LEU A 146 9.46 -18.32 -7.19
CA LEU A 146 9.82 -17.06 -6.52
C LEU A 146 9.70 -17.21 -5.00
N GLY A 147 8.88 -18.16 -4.54
CA GLY A 147 8.71 -18.49 -3.14
C GLY A 147 8.01 -17.36 -2.40
N LEU A 148 6.82 -16.97 -2.86
CA LEU A 148 5.99 -15.99 -2.19
C LEU A 148 5.38 -16.60 -0.92
N TYR A 149 5.36 -15.83 0.17
CA TYR A 149 4.82 -16.28 1.44
C TYR A 149 4.35 -15.14 2.36
N ARG A 150 3.46 -15.48 3.30
CA ARG A 150 3.06 -14.64 4.43
C ARG A 150 3.88 -14.95 5.68
N PRO A 151 4.30 -13.97 6.50
CA PRO A 151 4.99 -14.24 7.77
C PRO A 151 4.14 -14.96 8.80
N GLY A 152 2.83 -14.73 8.78
CA GLY A 152 1.84 -15.29 9.70
C GLY A 152 0.49 -15.47 9.02
N SER A 153 -0.58 -15.47 9.81
CA SER A 153 -1.96 -15.53 9.31
C SER A 153 -2.46 -14.19 8.78
N GLU A 154 -1.83 -13.08 9.15
CA GLU A 154 -2.30 -11.74 8.82
C GLU A 154 -2.41 -11.52 7.30
N LEU A 155 -3.57 -11.04 6.85
CA LEU A 155 -3.75 -10.53 5.49
C LEU A 155 -3.09 -9.15 5.36
N ARG A 156 -1.75 -9.18 5.37
CA ARG A 156 -0.89 -8.00 5.34
C ARG A 156 0.11 -8.07 4.19
N ALA A 157 1.35 -8.46 4.49
CA ALA A 157 2.45 -8.45 3.54
C ALA A 157 2.70 -9.85 2.98
N VAL A 158 3.01 -9.89 1.69
CA VAL A 158 3.53 -11.07 0.99
C VAL A 158 4.98 -10.79 0.62
N TYR A 159 5.88 -11.70 1.01
CA TYR A 159 7.31 -11.57 0.80
C TYR A 159 7.78 -12.57 -0.24
N VAL A 160 8.86 -12.23 -0.92
CA VAL A 160 9.57 -13.10 -1.85
C VAL A 160 10.78 -13.75 -1.17
N LYS A 161 10.88 -15.09 -1.23
CA LYS A 161 12.04 -15.83 -0.71
C LYS A 161 13.20 -15.88 -1.69
N HIS A 162 12.91 -15.86 -3.00
CA HIS A 162 13.89 -16.00 -4.06
C HIS A 162 14.00 -14.75 -4.97
N PRO A 163 14.29 -13.55 -4.42
CA PRO A 163 14.31 -12.30 -5.18
C PRO A 163 15.36 -12.32 -6.31
N LYS A 164 16.45 -13.07 -6.15
CA LYS A 164 17.49 -13.24 -7.20
C LYS A 164 16.92 -13.86 -8.48
N ILE A 165 15.96 -14.77 -8.38
CA ILE A 165 15.30 -15.38 -9.55
C ILE A 165 14.48 -14.32 -10.27
N ALA A 166 13.63 -13.58 -9.57
CA ALA A 166 12.84 -12.48 -10.15
C ALA A 166 13.72 -11.45 -10.87
N ARG A 167 14.85 -11.02 -10.26
CA ARG A 167 15.80 -10.10 -10.92
C ARG A 167 16.42 -10.70 -12.17
N LYS A 168 16.88 -11.95 -12.08
CA LYS A 168 17.57 -12.61 -13.19
C LYS A 168 16.63 -12.76 -14.39
N VAL A 169 15.39 -13.20 -14.15
CA VAL A 169 14.38 -13.33 -15.20
C VAL A 169 14.04 -11.96 -15.79
N CYS A 170 13.74 -10.94 -14.96
CA CYS A 170 13.46 -9.60 -15.46
C CYS A 170 14.64 -9.00 -16.25
N LYS A 171 15.87 -9.18 -15.76
CA LYS A 171 17.08 -8.76 -16.48
C LYS A 171 17.21 -9.48 -17.83
N TRP A 172 16.90 -10.77 -17.89
CA TRP A 172 16.95 -11.55 -19.12
C TRP A 172 15.97 -11.04 -20.19
N PHE A 173 14.74 -10.66 -19.80
CA PHE A 173 13.81 -9.98 -20.71
C PHE A 173 14.34 -8.60 -21.14
N ARG A 174 14.84 -7.80 -20.19
CA ARG A 174 15.39 -6.48 -20.47
C ARG A 174 16.59 -6.48 -21.42
N GLU A 175 17.42 -7.52 -21.37
CA GLU A 175 18.57 -7.70 -22.28
C GLU A 175 18.17 -8.27 -23.64
N GLY A 176 16.88 -8.51 -23.87
CA GLY A 176 16.32 -8.81 -25.16
C GLY A 176 16.48 -10.26 -25.63
N HIS A 177 16.62 -11.18 -24.68
CA HIS A 177 16.70 -12.61 -24.98
C HIS A 177 15.34 -13.25 -25.32
N ALA A 178 14.26 -12.45 -25.37
CA ALA A 178 12.87 -12.88 -25.49
C ALA A 178 12.10 -12.16 -26.61
N ASP A 179 12.74 -11.96 -27.76
CA ASP A 179 12.19 -11.21 -28.89
C ASP A 179 11.66 -9.83 -28.46
N GLU A 180 10.35 -9.59 -28.61
CA GLU A 180 9.68 -8.32 -28.31
C GLU A 180 9.44 -8.08 -26.82
N ALA A 181 9.53 -9.11 -25.96
CA ALA A 181 9.17 -8.98 -24.55
C ALA A 181 10.26 -8.28 -23.73
N GLY A 182 9.87 -7.25 -22.97
CA GLY A 182 10.76 -6.49 -22.08
C GLY A 182 10.41 -6.65 -20.59
N CYS A 183 11.26 -6.11 -19.71
CA CYS A 183 10.94 -5.99 -18.28
C CYS A 183 11.67 -4.80 -17.63
N ASP A 184 10.94 -3.71 -17.39
CA ASP A 184 11.40 -2.56 -16.62
C ASP A 184 10.92 -2.62 -15.17
N GLN A 185 9.68 -3.06 -14.95
CA GLN A 185 9.10 -3.27 -13.63
C GLN A 185 8.53 -4.69 -13.52
N ALA A 186 9.11 -5.47 -12.61
CA ALA A 186 8.60 -6.81 -12.30
C ALA A 186 7.45 -6.73 -11.29
N ILE A 187 6.36 -7.41 -11.63
CA ILE A 187 5.18 -7.61 -10.79
C ILE A 187 5.15 -9.10 -10.42
N LEU A 188 5.24 -9.43 -9.13
CA LEU A 188 5.20 -10.83 -8.68
C LEU A 188 3.78 -11.15 -8.23
N LEU A 189 3.10 -12.01 -8.99
CA LEU A 189 1.71 -12.37 -8.76
C LEU A 189 1.61 -13.73 -8.06
N GLY A 190 1.21 -13.71 -6.79
CA GLY A 190 0.95 -14.92 -6.00
C GLY A 190 -0.45 -15.47 -6.23
N ASN A 191 -0.55 -16.79 -6.45
CA ASN A 191 -1.82 -17.51 -6.55
C ASN A 191 -2.52 -17.62 -5.17
N ASP A 192 -3.03 -16.50 -4.66
CA ASP A 192 -3.78 -16.42 -3.40
C ASP A 192 -4.99 -15.50 -3.62
N PRO A 193 -6.22 -15.95 -3.31
CA PRO A 193 -7.42 -15.12 -3.49
C PRO A 193 -7.59 -14.04 -2.41
N LEU A 194 -6.68 -13.94 -1.44
CA LEU A 194 -6.79 -13.04 -0.28
C LEU A 194 -5.76 -11.89 -0.33
N TYR A 195 -6.11 -10.76 0.30
CA TYR A 195 -5.34 -9.53 0.37
C TYR A 195 -3.90 -9.82 0.75
N GLY A 196 -2.97 -9.28 -0.02
CA GLY A 196 -1.56 -9.34 0.29
C GLY A 196 -0.75 -8.62 -0.76
N GLY A 197 0.32 -7.99 -0.32
CA GLY A 197 1.29 -7.41 -1.22
C GLY A 197 2.36 -6.63 -0.49
N LEU A 198 3.31 -6.15 -1.27
CA LEU A 198 4.41 -5.34 -0.80
C LEU A 198 5.02 -4.58 -1.97
N GLY A 199 5.24 -3.28 -1.79
CA GLY A 199 6.02 -2.47 -2.72
C GLY A 199 7.51 -2.39 -2.37
N GLY A 200 8.30 -1.94 -3.34
CA GLY A 200 9.74 -1.77 -3.20
C GLY A 200 10.43 -1.96 -4.54
N GLU A 201 11.42 -2.85 -4.58
CA GLU A 201 12.05 -3.23 -5.85
C GLU A 201 11.07 -3.92 -6.80
N PHE A 202 10.23 -4.80 -6.25
CA PHE A 202 9.17 -5.48 -6.96
C PHE A 202 7.81 -4.95 -6.52
N THR A 203 6.84 -5.02 -7.41
CA THR A 203 5.43 -4.90 -7.03
C THR A 203 4.92 -6.30 -6.73
N ILE A 204 4.75 -6.65 -5.45
CA ILE A 204 4.25 -7.97 -5.04
C ILE A 204 2.77 -7.86 -4.74
N ILE A 205 1.96 -8.73 -5.35
CA ILE A 205 0.51 -8.76 -5.17
C ILE A 205 -0.01 -10.20 -5.11
N THR A 206 -1.25 -10.36 -4.66
CA THR A 206 -2.00 -11.61 -4.77
C THR A 206 -3.11 -11.51 -5.81
N ALA A 207 -3.61 -12.65 -6.25
CA ALA A 207 -4.73 -12.79 -7.17
C ALA A 207 -6.11 -12.50 -6.53
N SER A 208 -6.17 -11.79 -5.41
CA SER A 208 -7.43 -11.37 -4.80
C SER A 208 -8.23 -10.53 -5.78
N LYS A 209 -9.49 -10.93 -6.03
CA LYS A 209 -10.39 -10.14 -6.88
C LYS A 209 -10.80 -8.83 -6.21
N LEU A 210 -10.96 -8.82 -4.87
CA LEU A 210 -11.37 -7.62 -4.15
C LEU A 210 -10.22 -6.61 -4.01
N ASN A 211 -9.02 -7.10 -3.67
CA ASN A 211 -7.92 -6.26 -3.21
C ASN A 211 -6.70 -6.28 -4.15
N GLY A 212 -6.52 -7.31 -4.98
CA GLY A 212 -5.41 -7.40 -5.93
C GLY A 212 -5.27 -6.15 -6.81
N PRO A 213 -6.35 -5.65 -7.43
CA PRO A 213 -6.28 -4.40 -8.20
C PRO A 213 -5.89 -3.18 -7.36
N GLN A 214 -6.44 -3.07 -6.14
CA GLN A 214 -6.15 -1.96 -5.22
C GLN A 214 -4.69 -1.89 -4.82
N VAL A 215 -4.11 -3.06 -4.48
CA VAL A 215 -2.70 -3.19 -4.13
C VAL A 215 -1.83 -2.95 -5.37
N LEU A 216 -2.17 -3.54 -6.52
CA LEU A 216 -1.41 -3.37 -7.77
C LEU A 216 -1.22 -1.89 -8.13
N ARG A 217 -2.31 -1.13 -8.19
CA ARG A 217 -2.27 0.29 -8.57
C ARG A 217 -1.50 1.14 -7.55
N HIS A 218 -1.66 0.86 -6.25
CA HIS A 218 -0.94 1.57 -5.19
C HIS A 218 0.57 1.32 -5.26
N GLU A 219 0.96 0.05 -5.34
CA GLU A 219 2.37 -0.33 -5.34
C GLU A 219 3.07 0.06 -6.63
N LEU A 220 2.39 0.00 -7.79
CA LEU A 220 2.94 0.57 -9.02
C LEU A 220 3.05 2.10 -8.93
N GLY A 221 2.19 2.79 -8.18
CA GLY A 221 2.35 4.22 -7.91
C GLY A 221 3.71 4.53 -7.29
N HIS A 222 4.15 3.76 -6.29
CA HIS A 222 5.50 3.89 -5.74
C HIS A 222 6.60 3.53 -6.74
N SER A 223 6.44 2.41 -7.46
CA SER A 223 7.44 1.92 -8.43
C SER A 223 7.64 2.86 -9.62
N LEU A 224 6.58 3.56 -10.03
CA LEU A 224 6.57 4.38 -11.23
C LEU A 224 6.73 5.88 -10.95
N ILE A 225 6.23 6.45 -9.85
CA ILE A 225 6.17 7.92 -9.64
C ILE A 225 7.29 8.44 -8.71
N SER A 226 8.13 7.56 -8.14
CA SER A 226 9.17 7.94 -7.16
C SER A 226 8.61 8.75 -5.96
N VAL A 227 7.46 8.32 -5.46
CA VAL A 227 6.76 8.93 -4.32
C VAL A 227 6.83 8.03 -3.08
N GLY A 228 6.80 8.68 -1.92
CA GLY A 228 6.56 8.02 -0.64
C GLY A 228 5.06 7.76 -0.40
N GLU A 229 4.71 7.54 0.87
CA GLU A 229 3.34 7.39 1.35
C GLU A 229 2.59 8.73 1.31
N GLU A 230 1.28 8.67 1.08
CA GLU A 230 0.35 9.79 1.27
C GLU A 230 -0.72 9.46 2.34
N TYR A 231 -0.83 8.20 2.75
CA TYR A 231 -1.68 7.76 3.85
C TYR A 231 -1.02 7.95 5.23
N ASP A 232 -1.84 8.00 6.28
CA ASP A 232 -1.36 8.16 7.65
C ASP A 232 -0.74 6.86 8.15
N GLY A 233 0.25 6.92 9.02
CA GLY A 233 0.93 5.74 9.54
C GLY A 233 1.98 5.19 8.58
N GLY A 234 2.31 5.96 7.55
CA GLY A 234 3.51 5.78 6.75
C GLY A 234 4.80 6.19 7.48
N PHE A 235 5.93 5.87 6.85
CA PHE A 235 7.28 6.21 7.31
C PHE A 235 8.00 7.23 6.44
N VAL A 236 7.71 7.19 5.14
CA VAL A 236 8.44 7.92 4.13
C VAL A 236 7.46 8.79 3.40
N TYR A 237 7.44 10.08 3.73
CA TYR A 237 6.63 11.08 3.03
C TYR A 237 7.57 11.89 2.15
N SER A 238 7.53 11.63 0.84
CA SER A 238 8.48 12.20 -0.12
C SER A 238 7.90 12.19 -1.53
N GLY A 239 8.57 12.85 -2.46
CA GLY A 239 8.13 12.96 -3.86
C GLY A 239 7.32 14.22 -4.11
N VAL A 240 6.61 14.22 -5.23
CA VAL A 240 5.83 15.37 -5.75
C VAL A 240 4.56 15.65 -4.96
N ASN A 241 4.04 14.66 -4.24
CA ASN A 241 2.78 14.70 -3.50
C ASN A 241 2.96 14.82 -1.97
N ALA A 242 4.19 15.13 -1.51
CA ALA A 242 4.49 15.30 -0.10
C ALA A 242 5.40 16.50 0.14
N GLU A 243 5.07 17.33 1.13
CA GLU A 243 5.87 18.51 1.49
C GLU A 243 5.86 18.78 2.99
N LYS A 244 6.94 19.35 3.52
CA LYS A 244 7.03 19.72 4.93
C LYS A 244 6.19 20.95 5.24
N VAL A 245 5.76 21.05 6.49
CA VAL A 245 4.99 22.19 7.02
C VAL A 245 5.74 23.52 6.82
N GLU A 246 7.07 23.52 6.98
CA GLU A 246 7.89 24.73 6.84
C GLU A 246 7.96 25.28 5.41
N HIS A 247 7.48 24.52 4.43
CA HIS A 247 7.49 24.90 3.01
C HIS A 247 6.08 25.18 2.47
N LEU A 248 5.12 25.56 3.34
CA LEU A 248 3.75 25.88 2.95
C LEU A 248 3.66 26.94 1.83
N ASP A 249 4.52 27.95 1.84
CA ASP A 249 4.53 28.99 0.81
C ASP A 249 5.11 28.52 -0.54
N ASN A 250 5.78 27.36 -0.54
CA ASN A 250 6.48 26.79 -1.70
C ASN A 250 6.18 25.30 -1.89
N LEU A 251 4.89 24.95 -1.90
CA LEU A 251 4.44 23.57 -2.15
C LEU A 251 4.88 23.10 -3.55
N LYS A 252 5.38 21.86 -3.64
CA LYS A 252 5.75 21.24 -4.93
C LYS A 252 4.59 21.17 -5.92
N TRP A 253 3.35 21.13 -5.44
CA TRP A 253 2.13 21.12 -6.25
C TRP A 253 1.46 22.49 -6.35
N ARG A 254 2.18 23.60 -6.13
CA ARG A 254 1.63 24.96 -6.18
C ARG A 254 0.80 25.25 -7.45
N ARG A 255 1.22 24.71 -8.62
CA ARG A 255 0.50 24.88 -9.89
C ARG A 255 -0.89 24.23 -9.94
N TYR A 256 -1.23 23.37 -8.98
CA TYR A 256 -2.49 22.65 -8.91
C TYR A 256 -3.44 23.18 -7.83
N LEU A 257 -3.01 24.14 -7.01
CA LEU A 257 -3.82 24.66 -5.91
C LEU A 257 -5.14 25.20 -6.45
N SER A 258 -6.24 24.84 -5.79
CA SER A 258 -7.56 25.36 -6.11
C SER A 258 -7.64 26.85 -5.82
N ASP A 259 -7.08 27.27 -4.68
CA ASP A 259 -7.09 28.65 -4.20
C ASP A 259 -5.64 29.10 -3.87
N PRO A 260 -4.84 29.49 -4.88
CA PRO A 260 -3.41 29.80 -4.70
C PRO A 260 -3.13 31.06 -3.86
N ASP A 261 -4.14 31.90 -3.63
CA ASP A 261 -4.06 33.11 -2.83
C ASP A 261 -4.43 32.89 -1.35
N ASP A 262 -5.00 31.73 -0.99
CA ASP A 262 -5.41 31.36 0.38
C ASP A 262 -4.88 29.97 0.77
N VAL A 263 -3.55 29.83 0.73
CA VAL A 263 -2.90 28.57 1.10
C VAL A 263 -2.80 28.48 2.61
N ARG A 264 -3.47 27.47 3.18
CA ARG A 264 -3.39 27.15 4.60
C ARG A 264 -3.33 25.63 4.81
N ILE A 265 -2.81 25.24 5.96
CA ILE A 265 -2.90 23.85 6.40
C ILE A 265 -4.33 23.60 6.84
N GLU A 266 -4.95 22.58 6.25
CA GLU A 266 -6.30 22.15 6.64
C GLU A 266 -6.27 21.56 8.06
N ASP A 267 -7.19 21.98 8.93
CA ASP A 267 -7.17 21.57 10.33
C ASP A 267 -7.81 20.20 10.51
N ALA A 268 -6.96 19.19 10.64
CA ALA A 268 -7.35 17.84 11.03
C ALA A 268 -6.44 17.31 12.13
N ARG A 269 -7.00 16.50 13.03
CA ARG A 269 -6.28 15.90 14.17
C ARG A 269 -6.44 14.39 14.17
N MET A 270 -5.34 13.67 14.35
CA MET A 270 -5.34 12.23 14.54
C MET A 270 -5.60 11.92 16.02
N ALA A 271 -6.81 11.46 16.35
CA ALA A 271 -7.19 11.12 17.71
C ALA A 271 -6.64 9.75 18.14
N VAL A 272 -6.63 8.78 17.23
CA VAL A 272 -6.02 7.47 17.42
C VAL A 272 -5.49 6.94 16.09
N GLN A 273 -4.34 6.26 16.13
CA GLN A 273 -3.76 5.54 15.00
C GLN A 273 -3.10 4.25 15.50
N ALA A 274 -3.69 3.11 15.15
CA ALA A 274 -3.24 1.80 15.58
C ALA A 274 -3.40 0.75 14.47
N TYR A 275 -2.49 -0.22 14.44
CA TYR A 275 -2.52 -1.37 13.52
C TYR A 275 -2.47 -2.66 14.33
N PRO A 276 -3.56 -3.01 15.03
CA PRO A 276 -3.50 -4.00 16.10
C PRO A 276 -3.26 -5.44 15.60
N TRP A 277 -3.74 -5.78 14.40
CA TRP A 277 -3.75 -7.17 13.92
C TRP A 277 -4.27 -8.16 14.99
N HIS A 278 -5.31 -7.72 15.71
CA HIS A 278 -5.82 -8.45 16.87
C HIS A 278 -6.86 -9.46 16.42
N ASP A 279 -6.57 -10.74 16.65
CA ASP A 279 -7.51 -11.83 16.41
C ASP A 279 -8.62 -11.84 17.45
N LEU A 280 -9.85 -11.58 17.02
CA LEU A 280 -11.01 -11.46 17.88
C LEU A 280 -11.46 -12.81 18.47
N ASP A 281 -10.96 -13.94 17.95
CA ASP A 281 -11.14 -15.24 18.59
C ASP A 281 -10.38 -15.32 19.94
N ASN A 282 -9.33 -14.51 20.13
CA ASN A 282 -8.59 -14.41 21.39
C ASN A 282 -9.25 -13.45 22.41
N GLY A 283 -10.35 -12.79 22.04
CA GLY A 283 -11.09 -11.87 22.91
C GLY A 283 -11.34 -10.51 22.26
N LYS A 284 -11.99 -9.62 23.01
CA LYS A 284 -12.32 -8.27 22.53
C LYS A 284 -11.07 -7.41 22.37
N TYR A 285 -11.10 -6.53 21.38
CA TYR A 285 -10.13 -5.44 21.22
C TYR A 285 -10.71 -4.16 21.83
N MET A 286 -9.87 -3.41 22.55
CA MET A 286 -10.24 -2.12 23.13
C MET A 286 -9.13 -1.10 22.89
N ALA A 287 -9.51 0.13 22.56
CA ALA A 287 -8.61 1.27 22.47
C ALA A 287 -9.26 2.48 23.12
N THR A 288 -8.55 3.14 24.04
CA THR A 288 -8.94 4.43 24.62
C THR A 288 -8.06 5.53 24.06
N PHE A 289 -8.66 6.69 23.81
CA PHE A 289 -7.98 7.84 23.21
C PHE A 289 -8.70 9.13 23.60
N THR A 290 -8.04 10.27 23.48
CA THR A 290 -8.62 11.56 23.83
C THR A 290 -8.96 12.35 22.57
N SER A 291 -10.16 12.91 22.52
CA SER A 291 -10.56 13.84 21.45
C SER A 291 -9.73 15.12 21.51
N ALA A 292 -9.47 15.71 20.36
CA ALA A 292 -8.85 17.03 20.22
C ALA A 292 -9.73 18.17 20.76
N ASN A 293 -11.03 17.94 20.98
CA ASN A 293 -11.93 18.90 21.59
C ASN A 293 -11.54 19.17 23.06
N ASP A 294 -10.90 20.31 23.34
CA ASP A 294 -10.54 20.77 24.69
C ASP A 294 -11.69 21.59 25.32
N PRO A 295 -12.15 21.26 26.55
CA PRO A 295 -13.19 22.04 27.24
C PRO A 295 -12.86 23.52 27.43
N ARG A 296 -11.57 23.86 27.39
CA ARG A 296 -11.07 25.22 27.58
C ARG A 296 -10.90 25.97 26.26
N ASN A 297 -10.96 25.28 25.11
CA ASN A 297 -10.82 25.90 23.80
C ASN A 297 -12.08 25.70 22.95
N THR A 298 -12.98 26.67 23.04
CA THR A 298 -14.24 26.70 22.27
C THR A 298 -14.09 27.27 20.86
N THR A 299 -12.87 27.68 20.47
CA THR A 299 -12.61 28.30 19.15
C THR A 299 -12.03 27.31 18.14
N HIS A 300 -11.54 26.16 18.60
CA HIS A 300 -10.97 25.10 17.78
C HIS A 300 -11.68 23.79 18.09
N THR A 301 -12.92 23.69 17.61
CA THR A 301 -13.82 22.55 17.83
C THR A 301 -13.89 21.63 16.62
N TYR A 302 -14.04 20.33 16.88
CA TYR A 302 -14.07 19.30 15.85
C TYR A 302 -15.42 18.60 15.92
N SER A 303 -16.37 19.10 15.14
CA SER A 303 -17.76 18.64 15.16
C SER A 303 -17.99 17.38 14.32
N THR A 304 -17.01 16.99 13.50
CA THR A 304 -17.07 15.76 12.70
C THR A 304 -15.75 15.00 12.78
N ALA A 305 -15.82 13.69 12.57
CA ALA A 305 -14.64 12.85 12.48
C ALA A 305 -14.83 11.74 11.44
N LEU A 306 -13.75 11.11 11.02
CA LEU A 306 -13.72 9.90 10.20
C LEU A 306 -13.09 8.79 11.03
N LEU A 307 -13.81 7.68 11.21
CA LEU A 307 -13.24 6.42 11.67
C LEU A 307 -12.86 5.59 10.44
N ARG A 308 -11.56 5.38 10.23
CA ARG A 308 -11.01 4.48 9.22
C ARG A 308 -10.49 3.22 9.87
N THR A 309 -11.07 2.08 9.53
CA THR A 309 -10.69 0.77 10.09
C THR A 309 -10.67 -0.28 9.00
N SER A 310 -10.11 -1.45 9.29
CA SER A 310 -10.19 -2.59 8.41
C SER A 310 -10.28 -3.90 9.17
N LEU A 311 -11.01 -4.84 8.60
CA LEU A 311 -11.32 -6.15 9.14
C LEU A 311 -10.85 -7.24 8.18
N SER A 312 -10.46 -8.41 8.70
CA SER A 312 -10.21 -9.61 7.88
C SER A 312 -11.05 -10.80 8.34
N SER A 313 -11.46 -11.64 7.40
CA SER A 313 -12.26 -12.85 7.68
C SER A 313 -13.54 -12.62 8.50
N ILE A 314 -14.16 -11.43 8.35
CA ILE A 314 -15.49 -11.11 8.85
C ILE A 314 -16.44 -11.01 7.65
N PRO A 315 -17.16 -12.09 7.30
CA PRO A 315 -17.97 -12.12 6.07
C PRO A 315 -19.35 -11.46 6.19
N ASP A 316 -19.83 -11.19 7.41
CA ASP A 316 -21.19 -10.68 7.68
C ASP A 316 -21.16 -9.67 8.85
N PRO A 317 -21.92 -8.55 8.79
CA PRO A 317 -21.86 -7.53 9.84
C PRO A 317 -22.44 -8.03 11.17
N SER A 318 -23.34 -9.02 11.15
CA SER A 318 -23.89 -9.64 12.36
C SER A 318 -22.85 -10.45 13.16
N HIS A 319 -21.68 -10.73 12.59
CA HIS A 319 -20.63 -11.47 13.28
C HIS A 319 -19.91 -10.64 14.35
N ILE A 320 -19.99 -9.31 14.28
CA ILE A 320 -19.23 -8.42 15.16
C ILE A 320 -20.13 -7.38 15.83
N ILE A 321 -19.62 -6.82 16.92
CA ILE A 321 -20.05 -5.53 17.47
C ILE A 321 -18.83 -4.64 17.41
N TYR A 322 -18.99 -3.45 16.83
CA TYR A 322 -17.99 -2.40 16.79
C TYR A 322 -18.64 -1.17 17.40
N SER A 323 -18.17 -0.77 18.58
CA SER A 323 -18.79 0.32 19.34
C SER A 323 -17.84 1.48 19.55
N LEU A 324 -18.40 2.69 19.50
CA LEU A 324 -17.76 3.92 19.94
C LEU A 324 -18.50 4.40 21.20
N ASN A 325 -17.80 4.49 22.34
CA ASN A 325 -18.40 4.89 23.62
C ASN A 325 -19.64 4.08 24.00
N ASP A 326 -19.55 2.75 23.85
CA ASP A 326 -20.63 1.79 24.14
C ASP A 326 -21.83 1.83 23.17
N GLU A 327 -21.84 2.78 22.22
CA GLU A 327 -22.83 2.84 21.13
C GLU A 327 -22.36 2.03 19.92
N PRO A 328 -23.10 0.97 19.51
CA PRO A 328 -22.76 0.19 18.33
C PRO A 328 -22.85 1.01 17.04
N LEU A 329 -21.86 0.85 16.17
CA LEU A 329 -21.84 1.42 14.83
C LEU A 329 -22.55 0.48 13.84
N ASP A 330 -23.36 1.04 12.95
CA ASP A 330 -23.93 0.29 11.83
C ASP A 330 -22.86 0.09 10.74
N LEU A 331 -22.50 -1.16 10.50
CA LEU A 331 -21.50 -1.53 9.51
C LEU A 331 -22.13 -2.03 8.20
N SER A 332 -23.46 -2.10 8.09
CA SER A 332 -24.16 -2.79 6.99
C SER A 332 -23.75 -2.26 5.60
N ALA A 333 -23.49 -0.96 5.47
CA ALA A 333 -23.05 -0.35 4.22
C ALA A 333 -21.69 -0.89 3.70
N TYR A 334 -20.86 -1.46 4.58
CA TYR A 334 -19.56 -2.05 4.24
C TYR A 334 -19.65 -3.57 4.07
N PHE A 335 -20.85 -4.15 4.00
CA PHE A 335 -21.07 -5.57 3.72
C PHE A 335 -22.05 -5.73 2.56
N PRO A 336 -21.70 -5.23 1.37
CA PRO A 336 -22.58 -5.34 0.21
C PRO A 336 -22.70 -6.80 -0.26
N GLU A 337 -23.80 -7.12 -0.94
CA GLU A 337 -24.17 -8.50 -1.29
C GLU A 337 -23.14 -9.17 -2.24
N ASP A 338 -22.45 -8.40 -3.07
CA ASP A 338 -21.38 -8.88 -3.96
C ASP A 338 -20.12 -9.34 -3.20
N LEU A 339 -19.94 -8.90 -1.95
CA LEU A 339 -18.85 -9.31 -1.06
C LEU A 339 -19.29 -10.27 0.04
N LYS A 340 -20.53 -10.77 -0.03
CA LYS A 340 -21.07 -11.69 0.96
C LYS A 340 -20.27 -12.97 1.03
N GLY A 341 -19.96 -13.40 2.26
CA GLY A 341 -19.15 -14.60 2.47
C GLY A 341 -17.65 -14.38 2.24
N SER A 342 -17.21 -13.20 1.78
CA SER A 342 -15.80 -12.92 1.57
C SER A 342 -15.03 -12.99 2.89
N LEU A 343 -13.93 -13.75 2.88
CA LEU A 343 -13.00 -13.86 4.01
C LEU A 343 -11.77 -12.96 3.84
N ASP A 344 -11.78 -12.16 2.78
CA ASP A 344 -10.72 -11.23 2.45
C ASP A 344 -10.71 -10.02 3.43
N ARG A 345 -9.69 -9.17 3.33
CA ARG A 345 -9.59 -7.92 4.06
C ARG A 345 -10.54 -6.89 3.47
N ARG A 346 -11.17 -6.10 4.34
CA ARG A 346 -12.07 -5.02 3.96
C ARG A 346 -11.74 -3.73 4.71
N TRP A 347 -11.88 -2.61 4.00
CA TRP A 347 -11.72 -1.26 4.52
C TRP A 347 -13.08 -0.64 4.84
N LEU A 348 -13.17 0.09 5.95
CA LEU A 348 -14.36 0.76 6.43
C LEU A 348 -14.01 2.21 6.76
N ASP A 349 -14.67 3.15 6.07
CA ASP A 349 -14.53 4.59 6.27
C ASP A 349 -15.86 5.14 6.80
N ILE A 350 -15.99 5.19 8.13
CA ILE A 350 -17.22 5.51 8.85
C ILE A 350 -17.22 7.00 9.22
N SER A 351 -18.16 7.74 8.64
CA SER A 351 -18.34 9.16 8.97
C SER A 351 -19.01 9.31 10.33
N LEU A 352 -18.34 9.98 11.27
CA LEU A 352 -18.85 10.33 12.58
C LEU A 352 -19.36 11.77 12.53
N LEU A 353 -20.62 11.93 12.09
CA LEU A 353 -21.24 13.24 11.85
C LEU A 353 -21.43 14.08 13.11
N SER A 354 -21.48 13.43 14.28
CA SER A 354 -21.53 14.09 15.59
C SER A 354 -20.15 14.28 16.23
N GLY A 355 -19.08 13.94 15.51
CA GLY A 355 -17.71 13.99 16.00
C GLY A 355 -17.47 13.03 17.16
N LEU A 356 -16.47 13.35 17.98
CA LEU A 356 -16.13 12.62 19.21
C LEU A 356 -16.67 13.38 20.42
N LYS A 357 -16.98 12.65 21.49
CA LYS A 357 -17.27 13.32 22.77
C LYS A 357 -16.00 13.96 23.30
N GLN A 358 -16.15 15.05 24.04
CA GLN A 358 -15.04 15.71 24.70
C GLN A 358 -14.35 14.78 25.72
N GLY A 359 -13.02 14.84 25.77
CA GLY A 359 -12.20 14.02 26.67
C GLY A 359 -11.98 12.59 26.15
N GLU A 360 -11.98 11.62 27.06
CA GLU A 360 -11.65 10.22 26.75
C GLU A 360 -12.79 9.52 26.00
N ASN A 361 -12.46 8.93 24.86
CA ASN A 361 -13.32 8.09 24.03
C ASN A 361 -12.80 6.64 24.04
N ARG A 362 -13.67 5.70 23.69
CA ARG A 362 -13.31 4.28 23.62
C ARG A 362 -13.87 3.61 22.37
N ILE A 363 -13.03 2.88 21.64
CA ILE A 363 -13.44 1.85 20.69
C ILE A 363 -13.44 0.49 21.40
N GLU A 364 -14.49 -0.28 21.21
CA GLU A 364 -14.53 -1.70 21.57
C GLU A 364 -15.01 -2.54 20.38
N VAL A 365 -14.30 -3.63 20.08
CA VAL A 365 -14.65 -4.55 19.00
C VAL A 365 -14.63 -5.99 19.51
N HIS A 366 -15.69 -6.74 19.26
CA HIS A 366 -15.76 -8.15 19.64
C HIS A 366 -16.68 -8.97 18.75
N LEU A 367 -16.47 -10.28 18.72
CA LEU A 367 -17.35 -11.21 18.00
C LEU A 367 -18.64 -11.47 18.77
N ARG A 368 -19.77 -11.43 18.06
CA ARG A 368 -21.02 -12.04 18.52
C ARG A 368 -20.91 -13.55 18.50
N ASP A 369 -21.82 -14.24 19.18
CA ASP A 369 -21.81 -15.71 19.24
C ASP A 369 -21.90 -16.37 17.86
N ILE A 370 -22.64 -15.77 16.91
CA ILE A 370 -22.66 -16.24 15.52
C ILE A 370 -21.30 -16.05 14.83
N GLY A 371 -20.63 -14.93 15.09
CA GLY A 371 -19.28 -14.65 14.59
C GLY A 371 -18.23 -15.62 15.13
N LYS A 372 -18.29 -15.96 16.42
CA LYS A 372 -17.39 -16.95 17.06
C LYS A 372 -17.55 -18.34 16.43
N ARG A 373 -18.78 -18.73 16.05
CA ARG A 373 -19.04 -20.03 15.40
C ARG A 373 -18.74 -20.04 13.91
N ALA A 374 -18.68 -18.88 13.25
CA ALA A 374 -18.37 -18.81 11.83
C ALA A 374 -16.95 -19.33 11.57
N ARG A 375 -16.68 -19.84 10.37
CA ARG A 375 -15.34 -20.30 9.99
C ARG A 375 -14.36 -19.12 10.00
N ALA A 376 -13.19 -19.30 10.62
CA ALA A 376 -12.06 -18.38 10.45
C ALA A 376 -11.40 -18.64 9.08
N GLY A 377 -11.13 -17.57 8.33
CA GLY A 377 -10.31 -17.63 7.12
C GLY A 377 -8.83 -17.70 7.47
N GLN A 378 -7.97 -17.86 6.44
CA GLN A 378 -6.51 -17.82 6.59
C GLN A 378 -6.02 -16.51 7.26
N GLY A 379 -6.83 -15.45 7.15
CA GLY A 379 -6.60 -14.13 7.72
C GLY A 379 -6.82 -13.95 9.21
N GLY A 380 -7.44 -14.92 9.90
CA GLY A 380 -7.98 -14.72 11.25
C GLY A 380 -9.12 -13.69 11.27
N LYS A 381 -9.99 -13.76 12.29
CA LYS A 381 -11.10 -12.80 12.46
C LYS A 381 -10.56 -11.53 13.11
N MET A 382 -9.84 -10.72 12.34
CA MET A 382 -9.05 -9.65 12.93
C MET A 382 -9.70 -8.27 12.77
N ILE A 383 -9.50 -7.42 13.78
CA ILE A 383 -9.35 -5.98 13.55
C ILE A 383 -7.90 -5.72 13.16
N THR A 384 -7.70 -5.09 12.00
CA THR A 384 -6.37 -4.95 11.38
C THR A 384 -5.83 -3.52 11.42
N SER A 385 -6.71 -2.51 11.44
CA SER A 385 -6.35 -1.10 11.63
C SER A 385 -7.44 -0.31 12.35
N LEU A 386 -7.06 0.78 13.00
CA LEU A 386 -7.94 1.75 13.65
C LEU A 386 -7.31 3.14 13.55
N GLU A 387 -7.98 4.04 12.84
CA GLU A 387 -7.63 5.46 12.72
C GLU A 387 -8.88 6.29 12.98
N ILE A 388 -8.77 7.36 13.78
CA ILE A 388 -9.84 8.36 13.88
C ILE A 388 -9.25 9.75 13.65
N ILE A 389 -9.79 10.44 12.66
CA ILE A 389 -9.38 11.78 12.26
C ILE A 389 -10.52 12.75 12.54
N GLU A 390 -10.26 13.75 13.36
CA GLU A 390 -11.18 14.85 13.67
C GLU A 390 -10.96 16.03 12.73
N TYR A 391 -12.04 16.64 12.23
CA TYR A 391 -11.97 17.74 11.27
C TYR A 391 -12.45 19.06 11.88
N GLY A 392 -11.67 20.12 11.65
CA GLY A 392 -11.95 21.45 12.15
C GLY A 392 -13.23 22.03 11.55
N ASP A 393 -14.07 22.58 12.42
CA ASP A 393 -15.32 23.24 12.06
C ASP A 393 -15.14 24.64 11.43
N GLN A 394 -16.27 25.27 11.08
CA GLN A 394 -16.33 26.68 10.63
C GLN A 394 -15.38 27.01 9.45
N GLY A 395 -15.21 26.07 8.53
CA GLY A 395 -14.36 26.25 7.34
C GLY A 395 -12.87 26.06 7.59
N ARG A 396 -12.45 25.61 8.79
CA ARG A 396 -11.05 25.29 9.09
C ARG A 396 -10.58 23.99 8.43
N PHE A 397 -11.52 23.17 7.96
CA PHE A 397 -11.25 22.03 7.08
C PHE A 397 -12.10 22.08 5.81
N ASN A 398 -11.45 22.01 4.65
CA ASN A 398 -12.12 21.98 3.36
C ASN A 398 -12.46 20.53 2.93
N HIS A 399 -13.74 20.18 3.03
CA HIS A 399 -14.28 18.87 2.61
C HIS A 399 -14.64 18.80 1.11
N THR A 400 -14.47 19.90 0.35
CA THR A 400 -14.89 19.97 -1.06
C THR A 400 -14.18 18.93 -1.90
N LEU A 401 -14.95 18.05 -2.55
CA LEU A 401 -14.42 17.11 -3.52
C LEU A 401 -13.78 17.87 -4.69
N GLY A 402 -12.54 17.56 -4.99
CA GLY A 402 -11.72 18.15 -6.04
C GLY A 402 -10.78 19.23 -5.54
N HIS A 403 -10.91 19.67 -4.28
CA HIS A 403 -10.05 20.70 -3.74
C HIS A 403 -8.61 20.18 -3.57
N ILE A 404 -7.67 20.97 -4.09
CA ILE A 404 -6.24 20.76 -3.95
C ILE A 404 -5.67 21.88 -3.09
N GLY A 405 -5.14 21.50 -1.94
CA GLY A 405 -4.63 22.43 -0.93
C GLY A 405 -3.43 21.83 -0.19
N ALA A 406 -3.32 22.12 1.11
CA ALA A 406 -2.31 21.54 2.00
C ALA A 406 -3.00 20.75 3.12
N TYR A 407 -3.29 19.48 2.85
CA TYR A 407 -3.89 18.58 3.83
C TYR A 407 -2.81 17.93 4.70
N PRO A 408 -3.01 17.77 6.01
CA PRO A 408 -2.06 17.06 6.85
C PRO A 408 -2.12 15.54 6.60
N THR A 409 -0.99 14.88 6.81
CA THR A 409 -0.87 13.45 7.05
C THR A 409 0.14 13.18 8.16
N PHE A 410 -0.10 12.14 8.94
CA PHE A 410 0.61 11.85 10.17
C PHE A 410 1.38 10.54 10.06
N SER A 411 2.70 10.59 10.23
CA SER A 411 3.52 9.38 10.37
C SER A 411 3.13 8.55 11.58
N MET A 412 3.60 7.30 11.62
CA MET A 412 3.50 6.44 12.82
C MET A 412 4.02 7.07 14.12
N LYS A 413 4.89 8.08 14.01
CA LYS A 413 5.46 8.81 15.15
C LYS A 413 4.71 10.12 15.44
N GLY A 414 3.53 10.32 14.86
CA GLY A 414 2.75 11.56 14.97
C GLY A 414 3.31 12.76 14.19
N ARG A 415 4.47 12.63 13.52
CA ARG A 415 5.03 13.73 12.71
C ARG A 415 4.14 14.05 11.51
N MET A 416 3.74 15.30 11.39
CA MET A 416 2.95 15.82 10.27
C MET A 416 3.80 16.06 9.02
N THR A 417 3.23 15.75 7.86
CA THR A 417 3.66 16.19 6.52
C THR A 417 2.41 16.65 5.76
N LEU A 418 2.57 17.41 4.69
CA LEU A 418 1.49 17.92 3.85
C LEU A 418 1.33 17.09 2.58
N ARG A 419 0.09 17.02 2.08
CA ARG A 419 -0.30 16.35 0.83
C ARG A 419 -1.35 17.16 0.06
N PRO A 420 -1.51 16.95 -1.25
CA PRO A 420 -2.33 17.81 -2.10
C PRO A 420 -3.83 17.66 -1.90
N THR A 421 -4.32 16.46 -1.55
CA THR A 421 -5.77 16.17 -1.49
C THR A 421 -6.15 15.50 -0.17
N ASN A 422 -7.41 15.59 0.25
CA ASN A 422 -7.88 14.88 1.45
C ASN A 422 -8.02 13.37 1.23
N GLU A 423 -8.85 12.91 0.30
CA GLU A 423 -9.11 11.47 0.10
C GLU A 423 -9.16 11.08 -1.39
N GLN A 424 -8.81 11.99 -2.29
CA GLN A 424 -8.93 11.83 -3.74
C GLN A 424 -7.58 11.55 -4.42
N CYS A 425 -6.74 10.79 -3.73
CA CYS A 425 -5.56 10.19 -4.30
C CYS A 425 -5.49 8.73 -3.89
N LEU A 426 -5.25 7.85 -4.86
CA LEU A 426 -4.97 6.45 -4.64
C LEU A 426 -3.78 6.23 -3.69
N MET A 427 -2.78 7.11 -3.70
CA MET A 427 -1.64 7.03 -2.80
C MET A 427 -2.03 7.32 -1.33
N ARG A 428 -3.16 8.00 -1.13
CA ARG A 428 -3.76 8.27 0.19
C ARG A 428 -4.75 7.18 0.58
N ASN A 429 -5.70 6.91 -0.30
CA ASN A 429 -6.79 5.98 -0.03
C ASN A 429 -6.71 4.87 -1.07
N VAL A 430 -6.24 3.70 -0.66
CA VAL A 430 -6.06 2.55 -1.55
C VAL A 430 -7.36 2.09 -2.21
N THR A 431 -8.51 2.38 -1.60
CA THR A 431 -9.83 2.09 -2.17
C THR A 431 -10.25 3.11 -3.24
N HIS A 432 -9.68 4.31 -3.23
CA HIS A 432 -9.91 5.32 -4.26
C HIS A 432 -9.24 4.91 -5.58
N PRO A 433 -9.95 4.88 -6.72
CA PRO A 433 -9.43 4.23 -7.93
C PRO A 433 -8.40 5.04 -8.72
N ARG A 434 -8.18 6.32 -8.40
CA ARG A 434 -7.43 7.25 -9.26
C ARG A 434 -6.34 7.99 -8.50
N PHE A 435 -5.25 8.31 -9.20
CA PHE A 435 -4.28 9.27 -8.71
C PHE A 435 -4.88 10.69 -8.66
N CYS A 436 -4.43 11.51 -7.71
CA CYS A 436 -4.72 12.94 -7.76
C CYS A 436 -4.01 13.59 -8.95
N PRO A 437 -4.41 14.80 -9.41
CA PRO A 437 -3.81 15.45 -10.57
C PRO A 437 -2.28 15.59 -10.51
N VAL A 438 -1.72 15.79 -9.30
CA VAL A 438 -0.27 15.85 -9.08
C VAL A 438 0.42 14.52 -9.44
N CYS A 439 -0.16 13.40 -9.01
CA CYS A 439 0.37 12.07 -9.27
C CYS A 439 0.08 11.61 -10.72
N VAL A 440 -1.02 12.06 -11.33
CA VAL A 440 -1.36 11.81 -12.74
C VAL A 440 -0.26 12.33 -13.66
N ASP A 441 0.12 13.59 -13.51
CA ASP A 441 1.17 14.22 -14.33
C ASP A 441 2.54 13.59 -14.05
N ALA A 442 2.87 13.40 -12.76
CA ALA A 442 4.15 12.83 -12.38
C ALA A 442 4.34 11.38 -12.87
N LEU A 443 3.26 10.60 -12.99
CA LEU A 443 3.32 9.27 -13.60
C LEU A 443 3.75 9.37 -15.07
N ARG A 444 3.09 10.22 -15.87
CA ARG A 444 3.43 10.41 -17.28
C ARG A 444 4.88 10.89 -17.45
N GLU A 445 5.28 11.92 -16.71
CA GLU A 445 6.63 12.46 -16.74
C GLU A 445 7.69 11.39 -16.40
N SER A 446 7.41 10.56 -15.38
CA SER A 446 8.32 9.48 -14.98
C SER A 446 8.43 8.38 -16.03
N LEU A 447 7.33 7.96 -16.64
CA LEU A 447 7.36 6.95 -17.71
C LEU A 447 8.12 7.46 -18.94
N GLN A 448 7.88 8.70 -19.36
CA GLN A 448 8.62 9.33 -20.46
C GLN A 448 10.12 9.41 -20.15
N SER A 449 10.49 9.78 -18.91
CA SER A 449 11.88 9.82 -18.46
C SER A 449 12.54 8.44 -18.48
N LYS A 450 11.81 7.39 -18.10
CA LYS A 450 12.30 6.00 -18.17
C LYS A 450 12.54 5.56 -19.62
N ILE A 451 11.59 5.82 -20.52
CA ILE A 451 11.71 5.50 -21.95
C ILE A 451 12.92 6.24 -22.57
N ALA A 452 13.07 7.54 -22.30
CA ALA A 452 14.19 8.32 -22.80
C ALA A 452 15.55 7.75 -22.36
N ARG A 453 15.64 7.22 -21.12
CA ARG A 453 16.86 6.61 -20.60
C ARG A 453 17.23 5.30 -21.30
N LYS A 454 16.25 4.51 -21.74
CA LYS A 454 16.48 3.27 -22.51
C LYS A 454 17.24 3.61 -23.80
N LYS A 455 16.69 4.54 -24.59
CA LYS A 455 17.29 5.05 -25.84
C LYS A 455 18.70 5.62 -25.68
N THR A 456 18.98 6.31 -24.57
CA THR A 456 20.33 6.85 -24.34
C THR A 456 21.36 5.77 -24.02
N LYS A 457 20.95 4.67 -23.40
CA LYS A 457 21.85 3.57 -23.06
C LYS A 457 22.30 2.82 -24.31
N ASP A 458 21.36 2.57 -25.23
CA ASP A 458 21.67 1.89 -26.50
C ASP A 458 22.60 2.73 -27.38
N ASN A 459 22.45 4.05 -27.37
CA ASN A 459 23.37 4.95 -28.08
C ASN A 459 24.79 4.95 -27.50
N VAL A 460 24.96 4.76 -26.19
CA VAL A 460 26.30 4.67 -25.58
C VAL A 460 26.93 3.31 -25.89
N ASP A 461 26.17 2.22 -25.79
CA ASP A 461 26.67 0.88 -26.10
C ASP A 461 26.98 0.73 -27.61
N ALA A 462 26.26 1.43 -28.50
CA ALA A 462 26.52 1.47 -29.95
C ALA A 462 27.73 2.32 -30.36
N ILE A 463 28.18 3.28 -29.54
CA ILE A 463 29.38 4.11 -29.79
C ILE A 463 30.67 3.42 -29.29
N VAL A 464 30.54 2.43 -28.40
CA VAL A 464 31.66 1.71 -27.77
C VAL A 464 31.99 0.40 -28.51
N LEU A 465 31.16 -0.02 -29.47
CA LEU A 465 31.43 -1.07 -30.46
C LEU A 465 32.01 -0.47 -31.74
#